data_AF-A0A534NLR3-F1
#
_entry.id   AF-A0A534NLR3-F1
#
_cell.length_a   1.000
_cell.length_b   1.000
_cell.length_c   1.000
_cell.angle_alpha   90.00
_cell.angle_beta   90.00
_cell.angle_gamma   90.00
#
_symmetry.space_group_name_H-M   'P 1'
#
loop_
_entity.id
_entity.type
_entity.pdbx_description
1 polymer ?
#
loop_
_entity_poly.entity_id
_entity_poly.type
_entity_poly.pdbx_seq_one_letter_code
_entity_poly.pdbx_strand_id
1 'polypeptide(L)'
;MKEFPGIPINVDLKVEAAALAVSTLRRLGAEEQVILASFRSSTLRRVRALGYRGTTSLGRSEVARLLSLPALAQRGPLACPGRAAQLPLSLAQPWIVSRCHALGLRVDYWTVNDPAQARVFAALDPARIVPALR
;
A
#
# COMPACT_ATOMS: atom_id res chain seq x y z
N MET A 1 14.94 10.78 3.80
CA MET A 1 15.68 9.65 3.19
C MET A 1 17.07 9.49 3.76
N LYS A 2 17.86 10.57 3.88
CA LYS A 2 19.20 10.52 4.48
C LYS A 2 19.26 9.86 5.86
N GLU A 3 18.21 10.02 6.67
CA GLU A 3 18.11 9.50 8.04
C GLU A 3 17.63 8.03 8.12
N PHE A 4 17.01 7.50 7.06
CA PHE A 4 16.46 6.14 7.03
C PHE A 4 16.79 5.44 5.70
N PRO A 5 18.07 5.25 5.37
CA PRO A 5 18.45 4.65 4.09
C PRO A 5 17.91 3.22 3.96
N GLY A 6 17.36 2.88 2.79
CA GLY A 6 16.85 1.53 2.49
C GLY A 6 15.51 1.17 3.16
N ILE A 7 14.97 2.03 4.03
CA ILE A 7 13.67 1.80 4.67
C ILE A 7 12.56 2.40 3.80
N PRO A 8 11.57 1.60 3.32
CA PRO A 8 10.46 2.13 2.54
C PRO A 8 9.64 3.14 3.36
N ILE A 9 9.40 4.31 2.79
CA ILE A 9 8.62 5.39 3.41
C ILE A 9 7.23 5.41 2.79
N ASN A 10 6.20 5.30 3.60
CA ASN A 10 4.81 5.40 3.14
C ASN A 10 4.32 6.85 3.19
N VAL A 11 3.79 7.37 2.08
CA VAL A 11 3.28 8.74 1.98
C VAL A 11 1.86 8.72 1.42
N ASP A 12 0.90 9.21 2.22
CA ASP A 12 -0.51 9.29 1.82
C ASP A 12 -0.84 10.64 1.16
N LEU A 13 -1.26 10.59 -0.10
CA LEU A 13 -1.73 11.74 -0.86
C LEU A 13 -3.19 12.01 -0.53
N LYS A 14 -3.41 12.91 0.43
CA LYS A 14 -4.74 13.33 0.88
C LYS A 14 -5.42 14.33 -0.04
N VAL A 15 -4.67 15.00 -0.91
CA VAL A 15 -5.17 15.99 -1.88
C VAL A 15 -4.68 15.65 -3.30
N GLU A 16 -5.17 16.41 -4.29
CA GLU A 16 -4.76 16.29 -5.70
C GLU A 16 -3.31 16.77 -5.89
N ALA A 17 -2.33 15.99 -5.43
CA ALA A 17 -0.90 16.36 -5.43
C ALA A 17 -0.02 15.37 -6.21
N ALA A 18 -0.61 14.53 -7.07
CA ALA A 18 0.12 13.49 -7.79
C ALA A 18 1.32 14.03 -8.60
N ALA A 19 1.13 15.10 -9.37
CA ALA A 19 2.20 15.70 -10.18
C ALA A 19 3.32 16.31 -9.34
N LEU A 20 2.95 17.02 -8.27
CA LEU A 20 3.91 17.62 -7.34
C LEU A 20 4.70 16.54 -6.59
N ALA A 21 4.04 15.49 -6.12
CA ALA A 21 4.68 14.38 -5.42
C ALA A 21 5.67 13.65 -6.32
N VAL A 22 5.24 13.24 -7.53
CA VAL A 22 6.11 12.53 -8.49
C VAL A 22 7.32 13.37 -8.89
N SER A 23 7.12 14.64 -9.26
CA SER A 23 8.23 15.52 -9.65
C SER A 23 9.21 15.79 -8.50
N THR A 24 8.70 15.94 -7.28
CA THR A 24 9.53 16.15 -6.08
C THR A 24 10.34 14.90 -5.74
N LEU A 25 9.72 13.73 -5.72
CA LEU A 25 10.42 12.48 -5.43
C LEU A 25 11.45 12.14 -6.50
N ARG A 26 11.14 12.41 -7.77
CA ARG A 26 12.10 12.27 -8.87
C ARG A 26 13.32 13.16 -8.68
N ARG A 27 13.13 14.44 -8.39
CA ARG A 27 14.21 15.40 -8.12
C ARG A 27 15.09 14.97 -6.95
N LEU A 28 14.48 14.33 -5.95
CA LEU A 28 15.19 13.83 -4.77
C LEU A 28 15.84 12.45 -4.97
N GLY A 29 15.69 11.80 -6.13
CA GLY A 29 16.18 10.44 -6.35
C GLY A 29 15.49 9.41 -5.45
N ALA A 30 14.26 9.69 -5.04
CA ALA A 30 13.57 9.08 -3.91
C ALA A 30 12.44 8.11 -4.31
N GLU A 31 12.11 8.01 -5.60
CA GLU A 31 10.91 7.28 -6.07
C GLU A 31 10.89 5.83 -5.58
N GLU A 32 12.01 5.10 -5.69
CA GLU A 32 12.07 3.67 -5.35
C GLU A 32 11.95 3.38 -3.85
N GLN A 33 12.27 4.37 -3.00
CA GLN A 33 12.16 4.25 -1.54
C GLN A 33 10.76 4.68 -1.02
N VAL A 34 9.95 5.37 -1.83
CA VAL A 34 8.61 5.81 -1.39
C VAL A 34 7.50 4.91 -1.92
N ILE A 35 6.61 4.51 -1.00
CA ILE A 35 5.29 3.98 -1.33
C ILE A 35 4.31 5.16 -1.35
N LEU A 36 3.77 5.47 -2.53
CA LEU A 36 2.71 6.48 -2.65
C LEU A 36 1.34 5.82 -2.46
N ALA A 37 0.59 6.34 -1.49
CA ALA A 37 -0.73 5.87 -1.12
C ALA A 37 -1.80 6.95 -1.37
N SER A 38 -3.05 6.52 -1.56
CA SER A 38 -4.21 7.41 -1.52
C SER A 38 -5.51 6.61 -1.47
N PHE A 39 -6.51 7.12 -0.74
CA PHE A 39 -7.89 6.61 -0.82
C PHE A 39 -8.56 6.86 -2.19
N ARG A 40 -8.04 7.79 -3.00
CA ARG A 40 -8.59 8.10 -4.32
C ARG A 40 -7.89 7.27 -5.39
N SER A 41 -8.59 6.29 -5.96
CA SER A 41 -8.06 5.50 -7.10
C SER A 41 -7.65 6.37 -8.29
N SER A 42 -8.32 7.50 -8.52
CA SER A 42 -7.94 8.47 -9.57
C SER A 42 -6.54 9.05 -9.34
N THR A 43 -6.21 9.40 -8.09
CA THR A 43 -4.89 9.93 -7.72
C THR A 43 -3.79 8.90 -7.98
N LEU A 44 -3.98 7.64 -7.60
CA LEU A 44 -2.99 6.58 -7.86
C LEU A 44 -2.86 6.26 -9.36
N ARG A 45 -3.97 6.26 -10.11
CA ARG A 45 -3.90 6.16 -11.58
C ARG A 45 -3.10 7.31 -12.18
N ARG A 46 -3.28 8.53 -11.68
CA ARG A 46 -2.52 9.70 -12.15
C ARG A 46 -1.03 9.59 -11.80
N VAL A 47 -0.68 9.18 -10.58
CA VAL A 47 0.71 8.89 -10.18
C VAL A 47 1.37 7.91 -11.14
N ARG A 48 0.70 6.79 -11.44
CA ARG A 48 1.21 5.77 -12.36
C ARG A 48 1.32 6.29 -13.80
N ALA A 49 0.34 7.05 -14.27
CA ALA A 49 0.36 7.66 -15.60
C ALA A 49 1.47 8.73 -15.77
N LEU A 50 1.95 9.32 -14.68
CA LEU A 50 3.09 10.24 -14.67
C LEU A 50 4.46 9.52 -14.68
N GLY A 51 4.46 8.19 -14.79
CA GLY A 51 5.67 7.37 -14.84
C GLY A 51 6.39 7.28 -13.50
N TYR A 52 5.65 7.31 -12.38
CA TYR A 52 6.24 7.08 -11.06
C TYR A 52 6.90 5.71 -11.00
N ARG A 53 8.18 5.67 -10.65
CA ARG A 53 8.97 4.41 -10.63
C ARG A 53 8.84 3.63 -9.33
N GLY A 54 8.37 4.29 -8.26
CA GLY A 54 8.20 3.69 -6.95
C GLY A 54 6.97 2.80 -6.83
N THR A 55 6.83 2.19 -5.65
CA THR A 55 5.66 1.38 -5.33
C THR A 55 4.45 2.27 -5.07
N THR A 56 3.26 1.82 -5.49
CA THR A 56 1.99 2.43 -5.08
C THR A 56 1.18 1.47 -4.24
N SER A 57 0.37 2.00 -3.32
CA SER A 57 -0.62 1.19 -2.63
C SER A 57 -1.78 0.82 -3.55
N LEU A 58 -2.66 -0.05 -3.07
CA LEU A 58 -3.95 -0.31 -3.70
C LEU A 58 -4.89 0.87 -3.45
N GLY A 59 -5.53 1.37 -4.51
CA GLY A 59 -6.68 2.26 -4.41
C GLY A 59 -7.95 1.49 -4.02
N ARG A 60 -8.99 2.22 -3.59
CA ARG A 60 -10.29 1.61 -3.16
C ARG A 60 -10.88 0.63 -4.18
N SER A 61 -10.85 0.97 -5.45
CA SER A 61 -11.36 0.08 -6.52
C SER A 61 -10.52 -1.21 -6.66
N GLU A 62 -9.22 -1.14 -6.40
CA GLU A 62 -8.32 -2.28 -6.45
C GLU A 62 -8.51 -3.18 -5.23
N VAL A 63 -8.75 -2.59 -4.05
CA VAL A 63 -9.16 -3.32 -2.83
C VAL A 63 -10.50 -4.01 -3.03
N ALA A 64 -11.50 -3.34 -3.62
CA ALA A 64 -12.79 -3.96 -3.91
C ALA A 64 -12.62 -5.17 -4.84
N ARG A 65 -11.81 -5.06 -5.90
CA ARG A 65 -11.52 -6.17 -6.80
C ARG A 65 -10.81 -7.34 -6.10
N LEU A 66 -9.83 -7.03 -5.25
CA LEU A 66 -9.12 -8.01 -4.43
C LEU A 66 -10.09 -8.86 -3.59
N LEU A 67 -11.11 -8.23 -3.02
CA LEU A 67 -12.10 -8.91 -2.17
C LEU A 67 -13.13 -9.68 -2.98
N SER A 68 -13.58 -9.13 -4.11
CA SER A 68 -14.72 -9.66 -4.88
C SER A 68 -14.36 -10.67 -5.98
N LEU A 69 -13.14 -10.67 -6.51
CA LEU A 69 -12.73 -11.58 -7.58
C LEU A 69 -11.90 -12.77 -7.08
N PRO A 70 -11.96 -13.94 -7.76
CA PRO A 70 -11.05 -15.05 -7.49
C PRO A 70 -9.59 -14.64 -7.67
N ALA A 71 -8.70 -15.09 -6.78
CA ALA A 71 -7.28 -14.73 -6.84
C ALA A 71 -6.62 -15.14 -8.16
N LEU A 72 -7.00 -16.28 -8.73
CA LEU A 72 -6.46 -16.76 -10.00
C LEU A 72 -6.79 -15.81 -11.18
N ALA A 73 -7.97 -15.20 -11.15
CA ALA A 73 -8.42 -14.23 -12.15
C ALA A 73 -7.72 -12.86 -12.02
N GLN A 74 -6.95 -12.65 -10.95
CA GLN A 74 -6.24 -11.39 -10.68
C GLN A 74 -4.73 -11.51 -10.95
N ARG A 75 -4.36 -12.50 -11.77
CA ARG A 75 -3.00 -12.67 -12.30
C ARG A 75 -2.95 -12.17 -13.74
N GLY A 76 -1.76 -11.77 -14.21
CA GLY A 76 -1.56 -11.32 -15.58
C GLY A 76 -2.22 -9.96 -15.90
N PRO A 77 -2.95 -9.79 -17.02
CA PRO A 77 -3.53 -8.51 -17.43
C PRO A 77 -4.49 -7.88 -16.41
N LEU A 78 -5.10 -8.72 -15.57
CA LEU A 78 -5.99 -8.32 -14.50
C LEU A 78 -5.27 -8.21 -13.14
N ALA A 79 -3.94 -8.14 -13.11
CA ALA A 79 -3.21 -7.84 -11.88
C ALA A 79 -3.49 -6.40 -11.42
N CYS A 80 -3.51 -6.18 -10.11
CA CYS A 80 -3.54 -4.81 -9.58
C CYS A 80 -2.15 -4.20 -9.75
N PRO A 81 -2.01 -3.01 -10.35
CA PRO A 81 -0.72 -2.33 -10.47
C PRO A 81 -0.18 -1.84 -9.12
N GLY A 82 -1.04 -1.60 -8.13
CA GLY A 82 -0.62 -1.38 -6.75
C GLY A 82 0.00 -2.64 -6.14
N ARG A 83 1.05 -2.48 -5.34
CA ARG A 83 1.80 -3.59 -4.72
C ARG A 83 1.74 -3.62 -3.19
N ALA A 84 1.12 -2.61 -2.57
CA ALA A 84 0.89 -2.55 -1.12
C ALA A 84 -0.61 -2.45 -0.80
N ALA A 85 -1.18 -3.47 -0.16
CA ALA A 85 -2.54 -3.50 0.35
C ALA A 85 -2.58 -2.87 1.74
N GLN A 86 -3.03 -1.62 1.80
CA GLN A 86 -3.13 -0.86 3.06
C GLN A 86 -4.56 -0.93 3.56
N LEU A 87 -4.81 -1.83 4.50
CA LEU A 87 -6.16 -2.25 4.88
C LEU A 87 -6.51 -1.80 6.30
N PRO A 88 -7.76 -1.40 6.55
CA PRO A 88 -8.25 -1.22 7.91
C PRO A 88 -8.27 -2.58 8.65
N LEU A 89 -8.17 -2.54 9.97
CA LEU A 89 -8.20 -3.75 10.82
C LEU A 89 -9.46 -4.61 10.65
N SER A 90 -10.59 -4.01 10.24
CA SER A 90 -11.80 -4.77 9.93
C SER A 90 -11.63 -5.77 8.77
N LEU A 91 -10.58 -5.61 7.96
CA LEU A 91 -10.21 -6.51 6.86
C LEU A 91 -8.97 -7.37 7.18
N ALA A 92 -8.56 -7.45 8.44
CA ALA A 92 -7.40 -8.24 8.87
C ALA A 92 -7.74 -9.73 9.12
N GLN A 93 -8.63 -10.31 8.31
CA GLN A 93 -8.98 -11.72 8.42
C GLN A 93 -7.88 -12.59 7.78
N PRO A 94 -7.54 -13.77 8.34
CA PRO A 94 -6.43 -14.61 7.83
C PRO A 94 -6.53 -14.97 6.35
N TRP A 95 -7.75 -15.16 5.83
CA TRP A 95 -7.96 -15.47 4.42
C TRP A 95 -7.66 -14.27 3.50
N ILE A 96 -7.86 -13.03 3.96
CA ILE A 96 -7.52 -11.80 3.22
C ILE A 96 -6.00 -11.65 3.15
N VAL A 97 -5.31 -11.86 4.27
CA VAL A 97 -3.84 -11.89 4.35
C VAL A 97 -3.29 -12.90 3.33
N SER A 98 -3.77 -14.15 3.43
CA SER A 98 -3.32 -15.25 2.59
C SER A 98 -3.55 -14.96 1.11
N ARG A 99 -4.68 -14.34 0.76
CA ARG A 99 -4.99 -13.89 -0.59
C ARG A 99 -4.03 -12.81 -1.09
N CYS A 100 -3.71 -11.81 -0.25
CA CYS A 100 -2.76 -10.76 -0.61
C CYS A 100 -1.39 -11.35 -0.92
N HIS A 101 -0.89 -12.24 -0.05
CA HIS A 101 0.38 -12.94 -0.25
C HIS A 101 0.39 -13.82 -1.50
N ALA A 102 -0.71 -14.53 -1.79
CA ALA A 102 -0.84 -15.33 -3.01
C ALA A 102 -0.82 -14.50 -4.32
N LEU A 103 -1.03 -13.18 -4.21
CA LEU A 103 -0.93 -12.18 -5.28
C LEU A 103 0.39 -11.38 -5.22
N GLY A 104 1.28 -11.74 -4.29
CA GLY A 104 2.56 -11.07 -4.04
C GLY A 104 2.40 -9.63 -3.58
N LEU A 105 1.29 -9.30 -2.91
CA LEU A 105 1.05 -7.97 -2.36
C LEU A 105 1.68 -7.88 -0.97
N ARG A 106 2.36 -6.78 -0.69
CA ARG A 106 2.66 -6.36 0.68
C ARG A 106 1.35 -6.03 1.39
N VAL A 107 1.20 -6.39 2.65
CA VAL A 107 0.05 -6.03 3.48
C VAL A 107 0.51 -5.09 4.59
N ASP A 108 -0.17 -3.96 4.75
CA ASP A 108 0.03 -3.04 5.87
C ASP A 108 -1.32 -2.76 6.53
N TYR A 109 -1.38 -2.91 7.85
CA TYR A 109 -2.58 -2.64 8.63
C TYR A 109 -2.49 -1.32 9.37
N TRP A 110 -3.62 -0.61 9.42
CA TRP A 110 -3.80 0.63 10.16
C TRP A 110 -5.21 0.64 10.78
N THR A 111 -5.51 1.37 11.85
CA THR A 111 -4.64 1.96 12.86
C THR A 111 -4.65 1.03 14.07
N VAL A 112 -3.50 0.47 14.46
CA VAL A 112 -3.40 -0.34 15.68
C VAL A 112 -2.91 0.55 16.82
N ASN A 113 -3.79 0.84 17.78
CA ASN A 113 -3.45 1.66 18.94
C ASN A 113 -3.23 0.84 20.22
N ASP A 114 -3.70 -0.41 20.26
CA ASP A 114 -3.55 -1.30 21.41
C ASP A 114 -2.37 -2.26 21.22
N PRO A 115 -1.37 -2.29 22.13
CA PRO A 115 -0.26 -3.23 22.08
C PRO A 115 -0.67 -4.71 22.09
N ALA A 116 -1.76 -5.08 22.77
CA ALA A 116 -2.24 -6.46 22.78
C ALA A 116 -2.75 -6.85 21.38
N GLN A 117 -3.55 -5.97 20.79
CA GLN A 117 -4.02 -6.10 19.41
C GLN A 117 -2.85 -6.15 18.41
N ALA A 118 -1.81 -5.34 18.62
CA ALA A 118 -0.60 -5.37 17.79
C ALA A 118 0.08 -6.74 17.83
N ARG A 119 0.23 -7.36 19.01
CA ARG A 119 0.84 -8.70 19.11
C ARG A 119 0.04 -9.77 18.36
N VAL A 120 -1.29 -9.70 18.43
CA VAL A 120 -2.16 -10.63 17.69
C VAL A 120 -1.95 -10.49 16.17
N PHE A 121 -1.95 -9.27 15.65
CA PHE A 121 -1.75 -9.06 14.21
C PHE A 121 -0.34 -9.42 13.75
N ALA A 122 0.69 -9.12 14.54
CA ALA A 122 2.06 -9.50 14.24
C ALA A 122 2.24 -11.04 14.17
N ALA A 123 1.45 -11.80 14.93
CA ALA A 123 1.45 -13.26 14.88
C ALA A 123 0.66 -13.82 13.68
N LEU A 124 -0.40 -13.14 13.25
CA LEU A 124 -1.21 -13.53 12.08
C LEU A 124 -0.49 -13.28 10.76
N ASP A 125 0.24 -12.18 10.69
CA ASP A 125 1.04 -11.79 9.57
C ASP A 125 2.26 -11.02 10.09
N PRO A 126 3.48 -11.56 9.95
CA PRO A 126 4.68 -10.80 10.30
C PRO A 126 4.84 -9.52 9.46
N ALA A 127 4.01 -9.32 8.42
CA ALA A 127 3.96 -8.08 7.67
C ALA A 127 3.63 -6.89 8.58
N ARG A 128 4.49 -5.88 8.47
CA ARG A 128 4.71 -4.81 9.43
C ARG A 128 3.43 -4.06 9.80
N ILE A 129 3.13 -4.03 11.09
CA ILE A 129 2.14 -3.11 11.67
C ILE A 129 2.65 -1.69 11.51
N VAL A 130 1.79 -0.79 11.02
CA VAL A 130 2.12 0.63 10.92
C VAL A 130 1.57 1.32 12.18
N PRO A 131 2.42 1.70 13.16
CA PRO A 131 1.97 2.51 14.28
C PRO A 131 1.51 3.87 13.77
N ALA A 132 0.38 4.36 14.27
CA ALA A 132 0.01 5.74 14.05
C ALA A 132 0.95 6.62 14.88
N LEU A 133 1.95 7.22 14.23
CA LEU A 133 2.66 8.36 14.81
C LEU A 133 1.68 9.53 14.81
N ARG A 134 1.21 9.92 16.00
CA ARG A 134 0.48 11.17 16.23
C ARG A 134 1.46 12.29 16.49
#